data_AF-A0A3S5IYC2-F1
#
_entry.id   AF-A0A3S5IYC2-F1
#
_cell.length_a   1.000
_cell.length_b   1.000
_cell.length_c   1.000
_cell.angle_alpha   90.00
_cell.angle_beta   90.00
_cell.angle_gamma   90.00
#
_symmetry.space_group_name_H-M   'P 1'
#
loop_
_entity.id
_entity.type
_entity.pdbx_description
1 polymer ?
#
loop_
_entity_poly.entity_id
_entity_poly.type
_entity_poly.pdbx_seq_one_letter_code
_entity_poly.pdbx_strand_id
1 'polypeptide(L)'
;MSEIFEQVKLCKICADIFSNTKTKHSPRPVIRGKSTAKILIAGQAPGARVHESGVPFSDPSGDVLRIWMGLNKDDFYDERNIAIIPMAFCFPGYDANGSDLPPPKICAKTWRSSILESFQNLKLQLLVGSFAQKWHLNTNSSVTDVVQNWRIYSPEILPLPHPSWRNKPWLKKNFWFEKELVPVLRHKVGGILKNDTA
;
A
#
# COMPACT_ATOMS: atom_id res chain seq x y z
N MET A 1 -19.56 -5.13 -5.46
CA MET A 1 -18.47 -4.31 -4.86
C MET A 1 -18.96 -3.93 -3.49
N SER A 2 -18.19 -4.09 -2.40
CA SER A 2 -18.71 -3.75 -1.08
C SER A 2 -19.00 -2.26 -1.01
N GLU A 3 -20.14 -1.91 -0.40
CA GLU A 3 -20.66 -0.54 -0.29
C GLU A 3 -19.60 0.47 0.18
N ILE A 4 -18.68 0.02 1.05
CA ILE A 4 -17.60 0.82 1.61
C ILE A 4 -16.57 1.32 0.57
N PHE A 5 -16.23 0.54 -0.47
CA PHE A 5 -15.24 0.98 -1.46
C PHE A 5 -15.78 2.13 -2.31
N GLU A 6 -17.07 2.11 -2.63
CA GLU A 6 -17.73 3.19 -3.36
C GLU A 6 -17.85 4.45 -2.50
N GLN A 7 -18.24 4.32 -1.23
CA GLN A 7 -18.25 5.45 -0.29
C GLN A 7 -16.87 6.12 -0.19
N VAL A 8 -15.80 5.32 -0.11
CA VAL A 8 -14.43 5.84 -0.04
C VAL A 8 -14.04 6.55 -1.34
N LYS A 9 -14.40 6.02 -2.51
CA LYS A 9 -14.13 6.68 -3.81
C LYS A 9 -14.81 8.04 -3.94
N LEU A 10 -15.95 8.23 -3.29
CA LEU A 10 -16.70 9.49 -3.26
C LEU A 10 -16.24 10.47 -2.16
N CYS A 11 -15.36 10.03 -1.25
CA CYS A 11 -14.92 10.84 -0.11
C CYS A 11 -14.24 12.15 -0.53
N LYS A 12 -14.71 13.27 0.04
CA LYS A 12 -14.15 14.63 -0.17
C LYS A 12 -13.63 15.31 1.11
N ILE A 13 -13.53 14.58 2.23
CA ILE A 13 -13.20 15.14 3.56
C ILE A 13 -11.90 15.99 3.56
N CYS A 14 -10.91 15.62 2.75
CA CYS A 14 -9.64 16.33 2.69
C CYS A 14 -9.64 17.58 1.77
N ALA A 15 -10.79 18.02 1.24
CA ALA A 15 -10.86 19.12 0.28
C ALA A 15 -10.20 20.41 0.79
N ASP A 16 -10.51 20.83 2.02
CA ASP A 16 -9.94 22.03 2.63
C ASP A 16 -8.44 21.89 2.92
N ILE A 17 -7.98 20.67 3.22
CA ILE A 17 -6.55 20.42 3.41
C ILE A 17 -5.83 20.64 2.07
N PHE A 18 -6.34 20.07 0.98
CA PHE A 18 -5.69 20.10 -0.32
C PHE A 18 -5.75 21.46 -1.01
N SER A 19 -6.83 22.22 -0.84
CA SER A 19 -6.95 23.59 -1.36
C SER A 19 -5.91 24.55 -0.77
N ASN A 20 -5.42 24.26 0.44
CA ASN A 20 -4.38 25.01 1.13
C ASN A 20 -2.94 24.52 0.82
N THR A 21 -2.77 23.46 0.02
CA THR A 21 -1.43 23.00 -0.42
C THR A 21 -0.94 23.77 -1.63
N LYS A 22 0.36 23.63 -1.96
CA LYS A 22 0.93 24.17 -3.21
C LYS A 22 0.19 23.67 -4.46
N THR A 23 -0.34 22.46 -4.42
CA THR A 23 -0.97 21.80 -5.56
C THR A 23 -2.44 22.17 -5.77
N LYS A 24 -3.14 22.67 -4.73
CA LYS A 24 -4.54 23.14 -4.79
C LYS A 24 -5.51 22.23 -5.55
N HIS A 25 -5.32 20.92 -5.44
CA HIS A 25 -6.08 19.93 -6.20
C HIS A 25 -7.31 19.43 -5.41
N SER A 26 -8.28 18.86 -6.11
CA SER A 26 -9.48 18.26 -5.49
C SER A 26 -9.21 16.83 -5.00
N PRO A 27 -9.84 16.36 -3.91
CA PRO A 27 -9.72 14.98 -3.48
C PRO A 27 -10.12 14.00 -4.59
N ARG A 28 -9.23 13.05 -4.86
CA ARG A 28 -9.45 11.92 -5.77
C ARG A 28 -8.92 10.65 -5.09
N PRO A 29 -9.76 9.95 -4.32
CA PRO A 29 -9.38 8.70 -3.69
C PRO A 29 -9.01 7.64 -4.74
N VAL A 30 -7.81 7.10 -4.65
CA VAL A 30 -7.26 6.04 -5.50
C VAL A 30 -7.03 4.81 -4.63
N ILE A 31 -8.05 3.98 -4.57
CA ILE A 31 -8.02 2.65 -3.94
C ILE A 31 -8.48 1.60 -4.94
N ARG A 32 -8.07 0.35 -4.74
CA ARG A 32 -8.45 -0.78 -5.60
C ARG A 32 -8.71 -2.02 -4.74
N GLY A 33 -9.71 -2.82 -5.08
CA GLY A 33 -9.97 -4.09 -4.42
C GLY A 33 -11.46 -4.45 -4.31
N LYS A 34 -11.72 -5.70 -3.99
CA LYS A 34 -13.04 -6.22 -3.61
C LYS A 34 -12.95 -6.85 -2.22
N SER A 35 -14.10 -7.05 -1.56
CA SER A 35 -14.20 -7.75 -0.27
C SER A 35 -13.64 -9.19 -0.31
N THR A 36 -13.56 -9.79 -1.51
CA THR A 36 -13.00 -11.13 -1.72
C THR A 36 -11.47 -11.16 -1.76
N ALA A 37 -10.80 -9.99 -1.81
CA ALA A 37 -9.35 -9.90 -1.90
C ALA A 37 -8.68 -10.67 -0.77
N LYS A 38 -7.59 -11.34 -1.13
CA LYS A 38 -6.81 -12.22 -0.24
C LYS A 38 -5.51 -11.59 0.21
N ILE A 39 -5.00 -10.65 -0.58
CA ILE A 39 -3.76 -9.93 -0.31
C ILE A 39 -4.09 -8.45 -0.24
N LEU A 40 -3.70 -7.81 0.86
CA LEU A 40 -3.80 -6.36 1.03
C LEU A 40 -2.41 -5.75 0.85
N ILE A 41 -2.29 -4.77 -0.03
CA ILE A 41 -1.13 -3.90 -0.15
C ILE A 41 -1.46 -2.57 0.53
N ALA A 42 -0.85 -2.34 1.69
CA ALA A 42 -0.98 -1.12 2.46
C ALA A 42 0.24 -0.21 2.22
N GLY A 43 0.10 0.76 1.33
CA GLY A 43 1.12 1.78 1.06
C GLY A 43 0.93 3.08 1.85
N GLN A 44 1.73 4.10 1.54
CA GLN A 44 1.63 5.42 2.18
C GLN A 44 0.46 6.25 1.63
N ALA A 45 0.60 6.76 0.41
CA ALA A 45 -0.39 7.57 -0.30
C ALA A 45 -0.06 7.56 -1.80
N PRO A 46 -1.02 7.85 -2.69
CA PRO A 46 -0.74 8.17 -4.08
C PRO A 46 0.26 9.31 -4.24
N GLY A 47 1.14 9.23 -5.25
CA GLY A 47 1.86 10.39 -5.76
C GLY A 47 1.07 11.12 -6.85
N ALA A 48 1.59 12.24 -7.35
CA ALA A 48 0.92 13.06 -8.39
C ALA A 48 0.56 12.26 -9.67
N ARG A 49 1.45 11.40 -10.17
CA ARG A 49 1.16 10.54 -11.34
C ARG A 49 0.01 9.55 -11.09
N VAL A 50 -0.06 9.01 -9.86
CA VAL A 50 -1.15 8.12 -9.46
C VAL A 50 -2.46 8.90 -9.30
N HIS A 51 -2.38 10.13 -8.81
CA HIS A 51 -3.53 11.04 -8.75
C HIS A 51 -4.11 11.32 -10.15
N GLU A 52 -3.25 11.64 -11.12
CA GLU A 52 -3.65 11.90 -12.50
C GLU A 52 -4.23 10.65 -13.17
N SER A 53 -3.51 9.51 -13.09
CA SER A 53 -3.93 8.26 -13.75
C SER A 53 -5.11 7.57 -13.07
N GLY A 54 -5.30 7.78 -11.76
CA GLY A 54 -6.30 7.05 -10.97
C GLY A 54 -5.99 5.56 -10.76
N VAL A 55 -4.77 5.12 -11.08
CA VAL A 55 -4.37 3.71 -10.96
C VAL A 55 -3.25 3.58 -9.93
N PRO A 56 -3.44 2.87 -8.80
CA PRO A 56 -2.41 2.73 -7.79
C PRO A 56 -1.20 1.95 -8.33
N PHE A 57 0.02 2.34 -7.92
CA PHE A 57 1.27 1.71 -8.39
C PHE A 57 1.41 1.66 -9.93
N SER A 58 0.88 2.68 -10.62
CA SER A 58 1.08 2.88 -12.07
C SER A 58 2.43 3.52 -12.43
N ASP A 59 3.27 3.76 -11.43
CA ASP A 59 4.60 4.35 -11.55
C ASP A 59 5.72 3.29 -11.38
N PRO A 60 7.01 3.65 -11.56
CA PRO A 60 8.12 2.69 -11.45
C PRO A 60 8.23 1.96 -10.11
N SER A 61 7.65 2.50 -9.03
CA SER A 61 7.64 1.80 -7.73
C SER A 61 6.70 0.59 -7.76
N GLY A 62 5.65 0.65 -8.59
CA GLY A 62 4.78 -0.47 -8.87
C GLY A 62 5.45 -1.59 -9.66
N ASP A 63 6.32 -1.25 -10.61
CA ASP A 63 7.12 -2.24 -11.35
C ASP A 63 8.01 -3.02 -10.41
N VAL A 64 8.72 -2.33 -9.51
CA VAL A 64 9.59 -2.95 -8.51
C VAL A 64 8.78 -3.84 -7.56
N LEU A 65 7.61 -3.37 -7.10
CA LEU A 65 6.76 -4.17 -6.21
C LEU A 65 6.26 -5.45 -6.88
N ARG A 66 5.83 -5.38 -8.15
CA ARG A 66 5.43 -6.55 -8.95
C ARG A 66 6.56 -7.56 -9.08
N ILE A 67 7.78 -7.09 -9.33
CA ILE A 67 8.97 -7.94 -9.40
C ILE A 67 9.24 -8.64 -8.05
N TRP A 68 9.12 -7.93 -6.93
CA TRP A 68 9.27 -8.54 -5.61
C TRP A 68 8.21 -9.58 -5.33
N MET A 69 6.95 -9.31 -5.69
CA MET A 69 5.84 -10.25 -5.52
C MET A 69 5.90 -11.44 -6.49
N GLY A 70 6.65 -11.32 -7.59
CA GLY A 70 6.70 -12.33 -8.64
C GLY A 70 5.43 -12.39 -9.49
N LEU A 71 4.79 -11.24 -9.71
CA LEU A 71 3.53 -11.12 -10.45
C LEU A 71 3.70 -10.38 -11.77
N ASN A 72 2.90 -10.76 -12.76
CA ASN A 72 2.68 -9.93 -13.94
C ASN A 72 1.70 -8.78 -13.61
N LYS A 73 1.44 -7.91 -14.58
CA LYS A 73 0.57 -6.75 -14.40
C LYS A 73 -0.89 -7.15 -14.14
N ASP A 74 -1.41 -8.13 -14.86
CA ASP A 74 -2.82 -8.52 -14.78
C ASP A 74 -3.15 -9.15 -13.43
N ASP A 75 -2.29 -10.07 -12.95
CA ASP A 75 -2.41 -10.69 -11.63
C ASP A 75 -2.32 -9.65 -10.51
N PHE A 76 -1.36 -8.71 -10.62
CA PHE A 76 -1.19 -7.63 -9.62
C PHE A 76 -2.44 -6.75 -9.48
N TYR A 77 -3.20 -6.62 -10.57
CA TYR A 77 -4.36 -5.75 -10.66
C TYR A 77 -5.70 -6.47 -10.57
N ASP A 78 -5.73 -7.80 -10.40
CA ASP A 78 -6.96 -8.56 -10.14
C ASP A 78 -7.52 -8.24 -8.74
N GLU A 79 -8.56 -7.42 -8.70
CA GLU A 79 -9.20 -6.94 -7.48
C GLU A 79 -9.84 -8.04 -6.63
N ARG A 80 -10.09 -9.22 -7.22
CA ARG A 80 -10.59 -10.39 -6.47
C ARG A 80 -9.53 -10.98 -5.57
N ASN A 81 -8.26 -10.78 -5.91
CA ASN A 81 -7.10 -11.36 -5.25
C ASN A 81 -6.31 -10.31 -4.47
N ILE A 82 -6.11 -9.14 -5.04
CA ILE A 82 -5.27 -8.08 -4.49
C ILE A 82 -6.09 -6.81 -4.29
N ALA A 83 -6.11 -6.33 -3.05
CA ALA A 83 -6.58 -5.01 -2.69
C ALA A 83 -5.38 -4.08 -2.45
N ILE A 84 -5.40 -2.88 -3.03
CA ILE A 84 -4.40 -1.84 -2.83
C ILE A 84 -5.06 -0.68 -2.11
N ILE A 85 -4.80 -0.58 -0.81
CA ILE A 85 -5.41 0.41 0.07
C ILE A 85 -4.29 1.15 0.80
N PRO A 86 -3.82 2.30 0.30
CA PRO A 86 -2.83 3.14 1.00
C PRO A 86 -3.40 3.73 2.30
N MET A 87 -2.53 4.29 3.16
CA MET A 87 -2.95 4.93 4.42
C MET A 87 -3.70 6.25 4.20
N ALA A 88 -3.31 7.02 3.18
CA ALA A 88 -4.15 8.08 2.62
C ALA A 88 -4.56 7.71 1.20
N PHE A 89 -5.82 7.93 0.86
CA PHE A 89 -6.38 7.50 -0.41
C PHE A 89 -6.16 8.52 -1.53
N CYS A 90 -5.90 9.79 -1.19
CA CYS A 90 -5.59 10.83 -2.16
C CYS A 90 -4.10 11.18 -2.12
N PHE A 91 -3.60 11.74 -3.20
CA PHE A 91 -2.31 12.42 -3.18
C PHE A 91 -2.37 13.57 -2.15
N PRO A 92 -1.46 13.64 -1.16
CA PRO A 92 -1.56 14.65 -0.11
C PRO A 92 -1.18 16.07 -0.56
N GLY A 93 -0.61 16.22 -1.76
CA GLY A 93 -0.07 17.47 -2.27
C GLY A 93 1.42 17.62 -1.98
N TYR A 94 1.99 18.73 -2.48
CA TYR A 94 3.38 19.09 -2.24
C TYR A 94 3.52 20.15 -1.13
N ASP A 95 4.61 20.05 -0.37
CA ASP A 95 5.09 21.13 0.47
C ASP A 95 5.68 22.29 -0.36
N ALA A 96 6.14 23.34 0.32
CA ALA A 96 6.75 24.51 -0.34
C ALA A 96 7.95 24.12 -1.24
N ASN A 97 8.74 23.13 -0.80
CA ASN A 97 9.93 22.63 -1.46
C ASN A 97 9.64 21.62 -2.60
N GLY A 98 8.37 21.29 -2.84
CA GLY A 98 7.97 20.32 -3.86
C GLY A 98 8.09 18.86 -3.43
N SER A 99 8.23 18.58 -2.14
CA SER A 99 8.22 17.21 -1.61
C SER A 99 6.80 16.77 -1.25
N ASP A 100 6.53 15.47 -1.40
CA ASP A 100 5.23 14.89 -1.04
C ASP A 100 4.92 15.13 0.45
N LEU A 101 3.73 15.67 0.73
CA LEU A 101 3.21 15.77 2.09
C LEU A 101 2.90 14.37 2.65
N PRO A 102 2.99 14.18 3.99
CA PRO A 102 2.65 12.91 4.61
C PRO A 102 1.15 12.60 4.47
N PRO A 103 0.74 11.31 4.53
CA PRO A 103 -0.67 10.95 4.52
C PRO A 103 -1.40 11.59 5.71
N PRO A 104 -2.52 12.30 5.49
CA PRO A 104 -3.28 12.87 6.60
C PRO A 104 -3.91 11.76 7.44
N LYS A 105 -3.84 11.89 8.77
CA LYS A 105 -4.37 10.90 9.73
C LYS A 105 -5.88 10.67 9.60
N ILE A 106 -6.61 11.66 9.06
CA ILE A 106 -8.07 11.60 8.93
C ILE A 106 -8.54 10.44 8.06
N CYS A 107 -7.83 10.11 6.96
CA CYS A 107 -8.21 9.00 6.10
C CYS A 107 -8.25 7.68 6.88
N ALA A 108 -7.21 7.41 7.66
CA ALA A 108 -7.13 6.19 8.43
C ALA A 108 -8.16 6.16 9.56
N LYS A 109 -8.35 7.28 10.26
CA LYS A 109 -9.34 7.41 11.34
C LYS A 109 -10.78 7.18 10.85
N THR A 110 -11.11 7.68 9.67
CA THR A 110 -12.48 7.61 9.14
C THR A 110 -12.79 6.27 8.51
N TRP A 111 -11.86 5.67 7.77
CA TRP A 111 -12.20 4.57 6.85
C TRP A 111 -11.44 3.27 7.10
N ARG A 112 -10.28 3.29 7.77
CA ARG A 112 -9.36 2.14 7.75
C ARG A 112 -9.98 0.90 8.38
N SER A 113 -10.54 1.01 9.58
CA SER A 113 -11.15 -0.13 10.28
C SER A 113 -12.28 -0.74 9.47
N SER A 114 -13.25 0.08 9.01
CA SER A 114 -14.39 -0.40 8.23
C SER A 114 -14.00 -1.04 6.89
N ILE A 115 -12.94 -0.55 6.23
CA ILE A 115 -12.41 -1.22 5.02
C ILE A 115 -11.83 -2.59 5.39
N LEU A 116 -11.01 -2.66 6.45
CA LEU A 116 -10.37 -3.91 6.87
C LEU A 116 -11.40 -4.97 7.29
N GLU A 117 -12.42 -4.56 8.04
CA GLU A 117 -13.54 -5.41 8.47
C GLU A 117 -14.40 -5.89 7.29
N SER A 118 -14.36 -5.20 6.14
CA SER A 118 -15.12 -5.61 4.95
C SER A 118 -14.47 -6.75 4.16
N PHE A 119 -13.20 -7.09 4.41
CA PHE A 119 -12.55 -8.21 3.74
C PHE A 119 -12.95 -9.54 4.36
N GLN A 120 -13.33 -10.49 3.50
CA GLN A 120 -13.82 -11.80 3.93
C GLN A 120 -12.72 -12.88 3.93
N ASN A 121 -11.70 -12.70 3.08
CA ASN A 121 -10.73 -13.75 2.75
C ASN A 121 -9.28 -13.28 2.88
N LEU A 122 -9.01 -12.23 3.64
CA LEU A 122 -7.68 -11.65 3.72
C LEU A 122 -6.70 -12.62 4.40
N LYS A 123 -5.70 -13.08 3.65
CA LYS A 123 -4.68 -14.06 4.09
C LYS A 123 -3.30 -13.43 4.29
N LEU A 124 -3.02 -12.32 3.63
CA LEU A 124 -1.72 -11.65 3.68
C LEU A 124 -1.85 -10.14 3.60
N GLN A 125 -1.14 -9.43 4.47
CA GLN A 125 -1.01 -7.97 4.44
C GLN A 125 0.44 -7.58 4.17
N LEU A 126 0.66 -6.82 3.11
CA LEU A 126 1.93 -6.22 2.76
C LEU A 126 1.96 -4.78 3.27
N LEU A 127 2.72 -4.53 4.34
CA LEU A 127 2.84 -3.20 4.95
C LEU A 127 4.04 -2.47 4.34
N VAL A 128 3.77 -1.64 3.34
CA VAL A 128 4.78 -0.99 2.51
C VAL A 128 5.12 0.40 3.07
N GLY A 129 6.26 0.48 3.74
CA GLY A 129 6.80 1.72 4.30
C GLY A 129 6.26 2.08 5.69
N SER A 130 6.84 3.14 6.25
CA SER A 130 6.70 3.49 7.67
C SER A 130 5.25 3.77 8.11
N PHE A 131 4.48 4.52 7.32
CA PHE A 131 3.11 4.90 7.71
C PHE A 131 2.18 3.68 7.86
N ALA A 132 2.29 2.72 6.94
CA ALA A 132 1.53 1.48 7.03
C ALA A 132 2.01 0.63 8.23
N GLN A 133 3.32 0.44 8.37
CA GLN A 133 3.90 -0.35 9.46
C GLN A 133 3.54 0.21 10.83
N LYS A 134 3.70 1.52 11.06
CA LYS A 134 3.40 2.15 12.34
C LYS A 134 1.94 2.04 12.74
N TRP A 135 1.02 2.23 11.79
CA TRP A 135 -0.41 2.14 12.07
C TRP A 135 -0.85 0.70 12.36
N HIS A 136 -0.48 -0.24 11.49
CA HIS A 136 -0.94 -1.64 11.59
C HIS A 136 -0.28 -2.42 12.73
N LEU A 137 0.98 -2.12 13.04
CA LEU A 137 1.74 -2.83 14.06
C LEU A 137 1.77 -2.09 15.40
N ASN A 138 1.10 -0.94 15.50
CA ASN A 138 1.12 -0.07 16.67
C ASN A 138 2.54 0.17 17.23
N THR A 139 3.47 0.52 16.34
CA THR A 139 4.90 0.65 16.66
C THR A 139 5.45 2.02 16.27
N ASN A 140 6.56 2.41 16.92
CA ASN A 140 7.37 3.56 16.54
C ASN A 140 8.72 3.19 15.93
N SER A 141 9.02 1.88 15.79
CA SER A 141 10.27 1.36 15.22
C SER A 141 10.53 1.87 13.80
N SER A 142 11.81 1.83 13.39
CA SER A 142 12.21 2.20 12.04
C SER A 142 11.75 1.16 11.02
N VAL A 143 11.67 1.55 9.74
CA VAL A 143 11.36 0.59 8.66
C VAL A 143 12.39 -0.54 8.62
N THR A 144 13.66 -0.22 8.86
CA THR A 144 14.72 -1.23 8.88
C THR A 144 14.45 -2.27 9.95
N ASP A 145 14.17 -1.85 11.18
CA ASP A 145 13.95 -2.77 12.30
C ASP A 145 12.70 -3.63 12.08
N VAL A 146 11.62 -3.01 11.61
CA VAL A 146 10.36 -3.72 11.35
C VAL A 146 10.55 -4.75 10.23
N VAL A 147 11.20 -4.37 9.12
CA VAL A 147 11.44 -5.28 7.99
C VAL A 147 12.44 -6.37 8.37
N GLN A 148 13.48 -6.07 9.17
CA GLN A 148 14.45 -7.07 9.60
C GLN A 148 13.80 -8.13 10.50
N ASN A 149 12.84 -7.72 11.33
CA ASN A 149 12.08 -8.61 12.21
C ASN A 149 10.80 -9.16 11.56
N TRP A 150 10.72 -9.23 10.23
CA TRP A 150 9.52 -9.65 9.49
C TRP A 150 8.95 -11.00 9.97
N ARG A 151 9.79 -11.91 10.47
CA ARG A 151 9.39 -13.24 10.98
C ARG A 151 8.43 -13.17 12.16
N ILE A 152 8.46 -12.08 12.96
CA ILE A 152 7.55 -11.86 14.10
C ILE A 152 6.10 -11.65 13.62
N TYR A 153 5.92 -11.07 12.44
CA TYR A 153 4.61 -10.70 11.89
C TYR A 153 4.06 -11.72 10.89
N SER A 154 4.87 -12.72 10.53
CA SER A 154 4.48 -13.82 9.65
C SER A 154 3.63 -14.85 10.43
N PRO A 155 2.68 -15.56 9.78
CA PRO A 155 2.45 -15.64 8.33
C PRO A 155 1.55 -14.58 7.70
N GLU A 156 0.78 -13.84 8.49
CA GLU A 156 -0.31 -12.96 8.02
C GLU A 156 0.19 -11.61 7.51
N ILE A 157 1.34 -11.14 7.99
CA ILE A 157 1.88 -9.83 7.66
C ILE A 157 3.32 -9.96 7.17
N LEU A 158 3.62 -9.27 6.07
CA LEU A 158 4.99 -9.03 5.63
C LEU A 158 5.24 -7.52 5.51
N PRO A 159 6.04 -6.92 6.41
CA PRO A 159 6.46 -5.55 6.24
C PRO A 159 7.50 -5.45 5.11
N LEU A 160 7.33 -4.47 4.23
CA LEU A 160 8.23 -4.18 3.12
C LEU A 160 8.72 -2.73 3.22
N PRO A 161 9.96 -2.45 2.80
CA PRO A 161 10.38 -1.07 2.59
C PRO A 161 9.64 -0.49 1.37
N HIS A 162 9.69 0.83 1.18
CA HIS A 162 9.07 1.42 -0.01
C HIS A 162 9.87 1.05 -1.27
N PRO A 163 9.21 0.59 -2.37
CA PRO A 163 9.86 0.21 -3.63
C PRO A 163 10.29 1.43 -4.48
N SER A 164 10.69 2.54 -3.84
CA SER A 164 11.12 3.76 -4.53
C SER A 164 12.59 3.72 -4.88
N TRP A 165 12.99 4.42 -5.95
CA TRP A 165 14.40 4.62 -6.30
C TRP A 165 15.21 5.26 -5.17
N ARG A 166 14.57 6.09 -4.32
CA ARG A 166 15.18 6.70 -3.13
C ARG A 166 15.66 5.65 -2.13
N ASN A 167 15.11 4.45 -2.19
CA ASN A 167 15.43 3.34 -1.30
C ASN A 167 16.54 2.42 -1.85
N LYS A 168 17.09 2.68 -3.04
CA LYS A 168 18.23 1.91 -3.60
C LYS A 168 19.44 1.82 -2.66
N PRO A 169 19.89 2.90 -1.98
CA PRO A 169 20.99 2.80 -1.03
C PRO A 169 20.67 1.89 0.16
N TRP A 170 19.42 1.88 0.63
CA TRP A 170 18.97 0.98 1.69
C TRP A 170 19.03 -0.49 1.24
N LEU A 171 18.53 -0.79 0.03
CA LEU A 171 18.58 -2.16 -0.53
C LEU A 171 20.02 -2.67 -0.68
N LYS A 172 20.94 -1.80 -1.12
CA LYS A 172 22.37 -2.16 -1.21
C LYS A 172 22.99 -2.51 0.15
N LYS A 173 22.62 -1.78 1.21
CA LYS A 173 23.09 -2.04 2.58
C LYS A 173 22.40 -3.25 3.22
N ASN A 174 21.17 -3.55 2.81
CA ASN A 174 20.34 -4.61 3.37
C ASN A 174 20.08 -5.72 2.33
N PHE A 175 21.15 -6.28 1.77
CA PHE A 175 21.07 -7.30 0.71
C PHE A 175 20.29 -8.56 1.14
N TRP A 176 20.18 -8.81 2.45
CA TRP A 176 19.34 -9.87 3.02
C TRP A 176 17.87 -9.72 2.65
N PHE A 177 17.38 -8.49 2.38
CA PHE A 177 16.00 -8.27 1.97
C PHE A 177 15.66 -9.06 0.70
N GLU A 178 16.49 -8.93 -0.34
CA GLU A 178 16.27 -9.61 -1.61
C GLU A 178 16.62 -11.11 -1.54
N LYS A 179 17.57 -11.50 -0.68
CA LYS A 179 17.98 -12.91 -0.55
C LYS A 179 17.09 -13.75 0.35
N GLU A 180 16.46 -13.16 1.35
CA GLU A 180 15.67 -13.89 2.36
C GLU A 180 14.18 -13.57 2.29
N LEU A 181 13.80 -12.29 2.32
CA LEU A 181 12.41 -11.90 2.43
C LEU A 181 11.67 -11.96 1.08
N VAL A 182 12.28 -11.51 -0.01
CA VAL A 182 11.64 -11.56 -1.34
C VAL A 182 11.26 -12.99 -1.77
N PRO A 183 12.09 -14.04 -1.59
CA PRO A 183 11.69 -15.42 -1.88
C PRO A 183 10.48 -15.88 -1.05
N VAL A 184 10.43 -15.52 0.24
CA VAL A 184 9.30 -15.85 1.12
C VAL A 184 8.03 -15.13 0.68
N LEU A 185 8.14 -13.86 0.29
CA LEU A 185 7.04 -13.09 -0.28
C LEU A 185 6.48 -13.78 -1.53
N ARG A 186 7.33 -14.15 -2.50
CA ARG A 186 6.90 -14.84 -3.73
C ARG A 186 6.23 -16.17 -3.45
N HIS A 187 6.79 -16.96 -2.54
CA HIS A 187 6.22 -18.25 -2.16
C HIS A 187 4.81 -18.08 -1.58
N LYS A 188 4.63 -17.13 -0.65
CA LYS A 188 3.32 -16.83 -0.05
C LYS A 188 2.31 -16.31 -1.05
N VAL A 189 2.70 -15.33 -1.87
CA VAL A 189 1.84 -14.77 -2.92
C VAL A 189 1.42 -15.88 -3.89
N GLY A 190 2.37 -16.64 -4.42
CA GLY A 190 2.09 -17.75 -5.34
C GLY A 190 1.18 -18.83 -4.73
N GLY A 191 1.40 -19.21 -3.46
CA GLY A 191 0.54 -20.17 -2.77
C GLY A 191 -0.89 -19.66 -2.57
N ILE A 192 -1.06 -18.38 -2.22
CA ILE A 192 -2.39 -17.77 -2.03
C ILE A 192 -3.18 -17.71 -3.34
N LEU A 193 -2.53 -17.38 -4.45
CA LEU A 193 -3.17 -17.21 -5.76
C LEU A 193 -3.43 -18.54 -6.47
N LYS A 194 -2.59 -19.58 -6.27
CA LYS A 194 -2.81 -20.91 -6.87
C LYS A 194 -3.96 -21.69 -6.22
N ASN A 195 -4.26 -21.43 -4.96
CA ASN A 195 -5.35 -22.11 -4.24
C ASN A 195 -6.76 -21.67 -4.68
N ASP A 196 -6.91 -20.96 -5.82
CA ASP A 196 -8.18 -20.66 -6.49
C ASP A 196 -8.48 -21.54 -7.70
N THR A 197 -7.48 -22.28 -8.20
CA THR A 197 -7.63 -23.16 -9.37
C THR A 197 -7.94 -24.61 -9.00
N ALA A 198 -8.39 -24.86 -7.75
CA ALA A 198 -8.76 -26.18 -7.25
C ALA A 198 -10.25 -26.23 -6.88
#